data_AF-A0A512C422-F1
#
_entry.id   AF-A0A512C422-F1
#
_cell.length_a   1.000
_cell.length_b   1.000
_cell.length_c   1.000
_cell.angle_alpha   90.00
_cell.angle_beta   90.00
_cell.angle_gamma   90.00
#
_symmetry.space_group_name_H-M   'P 1'
#
loop_
_entity.id
_entity.type
_entity.pdbx_description
1 polymer ?
#
loop_
_entity_poly.entity_id
_entity_poly.type
_entity_poly.pdbx_seq_one_letter_code
_entity_poly.pdbx_strand_id
1 'polypeptide(L)'
;MADTGTSPNILWDTLKLSATPLRGRSDILVTAHVKVGKSDQKGSDEYRVNFELNSHHGLVSYDTEVLAPSAEAGPPCWRYSGRRDIVVEVKNRFLTTQLYAHVAGQLGWVSAPPPSLVQAPLDP
;
A
#
# COMPACT_ATOMS: atom_id res chain seq x y z
N MET A 1 6.74 23.24 -16.47
CA MET A 1 7.88 22.84 -15.63
C MET A 1 7.35 21.84 -14.63
N ALA A 2 7.76 20.57 -14.75
CA ALA A 2 7.36 19.53 -13.80
C ALA A 2 8.23 19.70 -12.56
N ASP A 3 7.62 20.05 -11.44
CA ASP A 3 8.28 20.22 -10.17
C ASP A 3 8.92 18.89 -9.75
N THR A 4 10.21 18.75 -10.03
CA THR A 4 11.06 17.60 -9.71
C THR A 4 11.94 18.07 -8.58
N GLY A 5 11.49 17.93 -7.33
CA GLY A 5 12.25 18.51 -6.22
C GLY A 5 12.02 17.91 -4.85
N THR A 6 10.80 17.52 -4.52
CA THR A 6 10.52 17.15 -3.12
C THR A 6 9.62 15.93 -3.09
N SER A 7 10.23 14.74 -2.96
CA SER A 7 9.50 13.56 -2.50
C SER A 7 8.75 13.93 -1.22
N PRO A 8 7.46 13.57 -1.09
CA PRO A 8 6.69 13.90 0.09
C PRO A 8 7.41 13.34 1.33
N ASN A 9 7.52 14.16 2.38
CA ASN A 9 8.06 13.68 3.65
C ASN A 9 6.99 12.83 4.36
N ILE A 10 6.92 11.55 4.00
CA ILE A 10 5.99 10.59 4.59
C ILE A 10 6.54 10.12 5.94
N LEU A 11 5.74 10.28 6.99
CA LEU A 11 6.06 9.84 8.33
C LEU A 11 5.79 8.33 8.47
N TRP A 12 6.81 7.53 8.17
CA TRP A 12 6.71 6.06 8.10
C TRP A 12 6.41 5.38 9.44
N ASP A 13 6.71 6.01 10.57
CA ASP A 13 6.35 5.55 11.92
C ASP A 13 4.83 5.54 12.15
N THR A 14 4.09 6.34 11.37
CA THR A 14 2.62 6.42 11.44
C THR A 14 1.90 5.60 10.37
N LEU A 15 2.65 4.96 9.45
CA LEU A 15 2.08 4.13 8.40
C LEU A 15 1.36 2.93 9.01
N LYS A 16 0.05 2.86 8.80
CA LYS A 16 -0.76 1.67 9.09
C LYS A 16 -1.20 1.05 7.77
N LEU A 17 -0.81 -0.20 7.55
CA LEU A 17 -1.17 -0.96 6.36
C LEU A 17 -2.16 -2.07 6.71
N SER A 18 -3.19 -2.22 5.90
CA SER A 18 -4.04 -3.40 5.84
C SER A 18 -4.13 -3.89 4.40
N ALA A 19 -4.31 -5.20 4.24
CA ALA A 19 -4.49 -5.83 2.95
C ALA A 19 -5.52 -6.95 3.11
N THR A 20 -6.50 -6.98 2.21
CA THR A 20 -7.58 -7.97 2.25
C THR A 20 -7.77 -8.57 0.86
N PRO A 21 -7.84 -9.91 0.72
CA PRO A 21 -8.23 -10.55 -0.53
C PRO A 21 -9.63 -10.13 -0.98
N LEU A 22 -9.79 -9.82 -2.26
CA LEU A 22 -11.09 -9.58 -2.86
C LEU A 22 -11.64 -10.91 -3.40
N ARG A 23 -12.88 -11.26 -3.02
CA ARG A 23 -13.48 -12.53 -3.42
C ARG A 23 -13.76 -12.57 -4.92
N GLY A 24 -13.42 -13.70 -5.56
CA GLY A 24 -13.80 -13.98 -6.95
C GLY A 24 -12.86 -13.42 -8.02
N ARG A 25 -11.76 -12.77 -7.63
CA ARG A 25 -10.68 -12.32 -8.51
C ARG A 25 -9.33 -12.54 -7.82
N SER A 26 -8.25 -12.69 -8.59
CA SER A 26 -6.89 -12.72 -8.06
C SER A 26 -6.44 -11.32 -7.66
N ASP A 27 -7.22 -10.66 -6.80
CA ASP A 27 -7.07 -9.25 -6.43
C ASP A 27 -6.87 -9.09 -4.90
N ILE A 28 -6.06 -8.11 -4.50
CA ILE A 28 -5.88 -7.65 -3.12
C ILE A 28 -6.23 -6.16 -3.08
N LEU A 29 -7.07 -5.77 -2.12
CA LEU A 29 -7.23 -4.37 -1.74
C LEU A 29 -6.26 -4.05 -0.60
N VAL A 30 -5.38 -3.08 -0.83
CA VAL A 30 -4.46 -2.55 0.17
C VAL A 30 -4.92 -1.17 0.56
N THR A 31 -5.10 -0.93 1.86
CA THR A 31 -5.39 0.40 2.40
C THR A 31 -4.25 0.82 3.32
N ALA A 32 -3.71 2.01 3.07
CA ALA A 32 -2.64 2.61 3.83
C ALA A 32 -3.08 3.93 4.44
N HIS A 33 -2.84 4.13 5.74
CA HIS A 33 -3.03 5.42 6.40
C HIS A 33 -1.65 5.99 6.74
N VAL A 34 -1.35 7.21 6.28
CA VAL A 34 -0.05 7.87 6.48
C VAL A 34 -0.22 9.31 6.88
N LYS A 35 0.73 9.84 7.67
CA LYS A 35 0.91 11.28 7.82
C LYS A 35 1.97 11.78 6.85
N VAL A 36 1.67 12.87 6.14
CA VAL A 36 2.62 13.51 5.22
C VAL A 36 2.92 14.91 5.71
N GLY A 37 4.19 15.17 5.98
CA GLY A 37 4.69 16.47 6.41
C GLY A 37 4.59 17.51 5.30
N LYS A 38 4.25 18.75 5.67
CA LYS A 38 4.27 19.89 4.74
C LYS A 38 5.71 20.38 4.58
N SER A 39 6.18 20.48 3.34
CA SER A 39 7.55 20.93 3.03
C SER A 39 7.89 22.28 3.67
N ASP A 40 6.88 23.15 3.87
CA ASP A 40 7.08 24.56 4.26
C ASP A 40 6.33 24.97 5.57
N GLN A 41 5.75 24.03 6.34
CA GLN A 41 4.97 24.36 7.54
C GLN A 41 5.14 23.34 8.69
N LYS A 42 4.98 23.82 9.93
CA LYS A 42 4.79 22.95 11.11
C LYS A 42 3.41 22.27 11.01
N GLY A 43 3.38 21.05 10.47
CA GLY A 43 2.15 20.26 10.40
C GLY A 43 2.26 19.06 9.47
N SER A 44 1.32 18.12 9.64
CA SER A 44 1.16 16.96 8.77
C SER A 44 -0.31 16.77 8.43
N ASP A 45 -0.61 16.43 7.19
CA ASP A 45 -1.95 16.00 6.80
C ASP A 45 -2.03 14.47 6.84
N GLU A 46 -3.20 13.93 7.19
CA GLU A 46 -3.46 12.49 7.15
C GLU A 46 -3.99 12.10 5.77
N TYR A 47 -3.38 11.09 5.17
CA TYR A 47 -3.77 10.54 3.90
C TYR A 47 -4.18 9.07 4.04
N ARG A 48 -5.18 8.68 3.26
CA ARG A 48 -5.56 7.30 3.00
C ARG A 48 -5.20 6.98 1.55
N VAL A 49 -4.51 5.89 1.32
CA VAL A 49 -4.15 5.42 -0.02
C VAL A 49 -4.74 4.03 -0.21
N ASN A 50 -5.56 3.85 -1.24
CA ASN A 50 -6.11 2.54 -1.57
C ASN A 50 -5.50 2.05 -2.89
N PHE A 51 -5.12 0.78 -2.94
CA PHE A 51 -4.61 0.13 -4.14
C PHE A 51 -5.33 -1.19 -4.37
N GLU A 52 -5.72 -1.45 -5.60
CA GLU A 52 -6.14 -2.77 -6.05
C GLU A 52 -5.01 -3.39 -6.87
N LEU A 53 -4.46 -4.47 -6.36
CA LEU A 53 -3.40 -5.24 -7.02
C LEU A 53 -3.98 -6.54 -7.52
N ASN A 54 -3.67 -6.92 -8.75
CA ASN A 54 -4.00 -8.20 -9.36
C ASN A 54 -2.71 -9.00 -9.63
N SER A 55 -2.76 -10.32 -9.44
CA SER A 55 -1.58 -11.20 -9.65
C SER A 55 -1.02 -11.17 -11.08
N HIS A 56 -1.87 -10.94 -12.08
CA HIS A 56 -1.52 -11.01 -13.50
C HIS A 56 -1.26 -9.62 -14.10
N HIS A 57 -1.97 -8.61 -13.61
CA HIS A 57 -1.95 -7.26 -14.17
C HIS A 57 -1.18 -6.24 -13.31
N GLY A 58 -0.77 -6.61 -12.10
CA GLY A 58 -0.13 -5.69 -11.17
C GLY A 58 -1.13 -4.67 -10.63
N LEU A 59 -0.78 -3.40 -10.61
CA LEU A 59 -1.66 -2.33 -10.10
C LEU A 59 -2.82 -2.08 -11.07
N VAL A 60 -4.04 -2.42 -10.65
CA VAL A 60 -5.28 -2.25 -11.43
C VAL A 60 -5.87 -0.85 -11.21
N SER A 61 -5.98 -0.46 -9.95
CA SER A 61 -6.56 0.83 -9.57
C SER A 61 -5.87 1.38 -8.34
N TYR A 62 -5.90 2.70 -8.19
CA TYR A 62 -5.49 3.38 -6.97
C TYR A 62 -6.26 4.67 -6.78
N ASP A 63 -6.43 5.06 -5.53
CA ASP A 63 -6.87 6.39 -5.15
C ASP A 63 -6.03 6.92 -3.99
N THR A 64 -6.23 8.20 -3.71
CA THR A 64 -5.55 8.88 -2.60
C THR A 64 -6.50 9.89 -2.05
N GLU A 65 -6.77 9.82 -0.77
CA GLU A 65 -7.65 10.72 -0.07
C GLU A 65 -6.88 11.42 1.04
N VAL A 66 -7.28 12.65 1.32
CA VAL A 66 -6.80 13.42 2.46
C VAL A 66 -7.93 13.56 3.46
N LEU A 67 -7.62 13.44 4.75
CA LEU A 67 -8.57 13.71 5.82
C LEU A 67 -8.74 15.23 5.89
N ALA A 68 -9.90 15.72 5.44
CA ALA A 68 -10.22 17.12 5.45
C ALA A 68 -11.22 17.42 6.58
N PRO A 69 -11.17 18.64 7.18
CA PRO A 69 -12.28 19.13 7.97
C PRO A 69 -13.57 19.06 7.16
N SER A 70 -14.67 18.65 7.80
CA SER A 70 -15.97 18.72 7.14
C SER A 70 -16.34 20.18 6.87
N ALA A 71 -17.03 20.44 5.75
CA ALA A 71 -17.52 21.77 5.42
C ALA A 71 -18.71 22.16 6.31
N GLU A 72 -19.42 21.16 6.82
CA GLU A 72 -20.46 21.30 7.84
C GLU A 72 -19.84 20.97 9.21
N ALA A 73 -20.49 21.32 10.32
CA ALA A 73 -20.02 21.07 11.69
C ALA A 73 -20.00 19.57 12.10
N GLY A 74 -19.70 18.68 11.16
CA GLY A 74 -19.57 17.24 11.33
C GLY A 74 -18.12 16.77 11.46
N PRO A 75 -17.92 15.46 11.69
CA PRO A 75 -16.60 14.88 11.81
C PRO A 75 -15.80 15.01 10.50
N PRO A 76 -14.45 15.03 10.56
CA PRO A 76 -13.59 15.04 9.38
C PRO A 76 -13.96 13.93 8.39
N CYS A 77 -13.82 14.20 7.09
CA CYS A 77 -14.13 13.24 6.05
C CYS A 77 -12.97 13.06 5.08
N TRP A 78 -12.85 11.86 4.54
CA TRP A 78 -11.90 11.55 3.47
C TRP A 78 -12.37 12.19 2.18
N ARG A 79 -11.48 12.94 1.52
CA ARG A 79 -11.73 13.56 0.23
C ARG A 79 -10.63 13.19 -0.74
N TYR A 80 -11.00 12.91 -1.98
CA TYR A 80 -10.03 12.65 -3.05
C TYR A 80 -9.01 13.80 -3.14
N SER A 81 -7.73 13.43 -3.13
CA SER A 81 -6.59 14.37 -3.14
C SER A 81 -5.79 14.34 -4.45
N GLY A 82 -5.83 13.23 -5.19
CA GLY A 82 -5.08 13.07 -6.45
C GLY A 82 -3.55 13.06 -6.30
N ARG A 83 -3.01 12.96 -5.07
CA ARG A 83 -1.57 12.99 -4.77
C ARG A 83 -0.86 11.69 -5.18
N ARG A 84 -0.48 11.60 -6.46
CA ARG A 84 0.22 10.45 -7.06
C ARG A 84 1.61 10.17 -6.47
N ASP A 85 2.29 11.18 -5.96
CA ASP A 85 3.58 11.04 -5.30
C ASP A 85 3.47 10.17 -4.04
N ILE A 86 2.44 10.38 -3.22
CA ILE A 86 2.17 9.58 -2.02
C ILE A 86 1.84 8.13 -2.39
N VAL A 87 1.05 7.94 -3.45
CA VAL A 87 0.70 6.62 -4.00
C VAL A 87 1.95 5.82 -4.35
N VAL A 88 2.90 6.43 -5.05
CA VAL A 88 4.13 5.76 -5.48
C VAL A 88 4.96 5.30 -4.29
N GLU A 89 5.19 6.20 -3.32
CA GLU A 89 5.98 5.89 -2.13
C GLU A 89 5.35 4.77 -1.29
N VAL A 90 4.05 4.86 -1.02
CA VAL A 90 3.33 3.84 -0.23
C VAL A 90 3.29 2.50 -0.96
N LYS A 91 3.09 2.49 -2.28
CA LYS A 91 3.13 1.27 -3.09
C LYS A 91 4.49 0.58 -2.99
N ASN A 92 5.57 1.33 -3.18
CA ASN A 92 6.93 0.80 -3.09
C ASN A 92 7.22 0.23 -1.70
N ARG A 93 6.73 0.92 -0.65
CA ARG A 93 6.84 0.41 0.72
C ARG A 93 6.04 -0.87 0.91
N PHE A 94 4.77 -0.92 0.49
CA PHE A 94 3.93 -2.11 0.63
C PHE A 94 4.56 -3.34 -0.05
N LEU A 95 4.98 -3.20 -1.32
CA LEU A 95 5.58 -4.31 -2.09
C LEU A 95 6.86 -4.87 -1.47
N THR A 96 7.56 -4.08 -0.66
CA THR A 96 8.78 -4.49 0.05
C THR A 96 8.52 -4.97 1.47
N THR A 97 7.28 -4.88 1.98
CA THR A 97 6.92 -5.35 3.31
C THR A 97 6.59 -6.85 3.34
N GLN A 98 6.77 -7.47 4.52
CA GLN A 98 6.30 -8.84 4.77
C GLN A 98 4.78 -9.00 4.62
N LEU A 99 4.01 -7.91 4.75
CA LEU A 99 2.55 -7.94 4.57
C LEU A 99 2.14 -8.35 3.15
N TYR A 100 2.81 -7.81 2.12
CA TYR A 100 2.57 -8.23 0.74
C TYR A 100 2.87 -9.71 0.54
N ALA A 101 4.06 -10.16 0.94
CA ALA A 101 4.47 -11.57 0.82
C ALA A 101 3.49 -12.51 1.53
N HIS A 102 3.00 -12.12 2.71
CA HIS A 102 2.03 -12.89 3.48
C HIS A 102 0.71 -13.06 2.73
N VAL A 103 0.09 -11.96 2.27
CA VAL A 103 -1.20 -12.02 1.56
C VAL A 103 -1.06 -12.68 0.19
N ALA A 104 0.02 -12.39 -0.54
CA ALA A 104 0.32 -13.04 -1.81
C ALA A 104 0.52 -14.56 -1.64
N GLY A 105 1.11 -15.00 -0.52
CA GLY A 105 1.20 -16.41 -0.14
C GLY A 105 -0.16 -17.04 0.17
N GLN A 106 -1.03 -16.37 0.92
CA GLN A 106 -2.39 -16.84 1.21
C GLN A 106 -3.23 -17.03 -0.07
N LEU A 107 -2.98 -16.20 -1.09
CA LEU A 107 -3.67 -16.28 -2.37
C LEU A 107 -2.98 -17.17 -3.41
N GLY A 108 -1.84 -17.78 -3.06
CA GLY A 108 -1.08 -18.65 -3.97
C GLY A 108 -0.45 -17.93 -5.15
N TRP A 109 -0.25 -16.60 -5.07
CA TRP A 109 0.37 -15.81 -6.14
C TRP A 109 1.88 -16.03 -6.20
N VAL A 110 2.49 -16.27 -5.05
CA VAL A 110 3.90 -16.67 -4.96
C VAL A 110 3.90 -18.18 -5.04
N SER A 111 4.54 -18.75 -6.06
CA SER A 111 4.79 -20.18 -6.10
C SER A 111 5.56 -20.54 -4.83
N ALA A 112 5.01 -21.43 -3.99
CA ALA A 112 5.82 -22.08 -2.98
C ALA A 112 7.09 -22.58 -3.67
N PRO A 113 8.29 -22.39 -3.08
CA PRO A 113 9.47 -23.03 -3.64
C PRO A 113 9.11 -24.51 -3.84
N PRO A 114 9.45 -25.10 -5.01
CA PRO A 114 9.16 -26.51 -5.23
C PRO A 114 9.67 -27.27 -4.00
N PRO A 115 8.90 -28.21 -3.43
CA PRO A 115 9.35 -28.96 -2.28
C PRO A 115 10.73 -29.49 -2.63
N SER A 116 11.76 -29.02 -1.91
CA SER A 116 13.12 -29.50 -2.07
C SER A 116 13.00 -31.02 -2.11
N LEU A 117 13.38 -31.64 -3.23
CA LEU A 117 13.44 -33.08 -3.36
C LEU A 117 14.20 -33.55 -2.13
N VAL A 118 13.48 -34.18 -1.20
CA VAL A 118 14.06 -34.88 -0.06
C VAL A 118 15.02 -35.85 -0.71
N GLN A 119 16.32 -35.56 -0.65
CA GLN A 119 17.33 -36.56 -0.94
C GLN A 119 17.01 -37.68 0.04
N ALA A 120 16.50 -38.79 -0.51
CA ALA A 120 16.29 -40.00 0.25
C ALA A 120 17.58 -40.30 1.03
N PRO A 121 17.48 -40.74 2.29
CA PRO A 121 18.66 -41.13 3.03
C PRO A 121 19.35 -42.24 2.22
N LEU A 122 20.63 -42.02 1.89
CA LEU A 122 21.51 -43.09 1.49
C LEU A 122 21.66 -43.97 2.73
N ASP A 123 20.91 -45.08 2.78
CA ASP A 123 21.17 -46.16 3.72
C ASP A 123 22.60 -46.69 3.48
N PRO A 124 23.34 -47.04 4.55
CA PRO A 124 24.68 -47.61 4.46
C PRO A 124 24.70 -49.06 3.93
#